data_AF-A0A510JS77-F1
#
_entry.id   AF-A0A510JS77-F1
#
_cell.length_a   1.000
_cell.length_b   1.000
_cell.length_c   1.000
_cell.angle_alpha   90.00
_cell.angle_beta   90.00
_cell.angle_gamma   90.00
#
_symmetry.space_group_name_H-M   'P 1'
#
loop_
_entity.id
_entity.type
_entity.pdbx_description
1 polymer ?
#
loop_
_entity_poly.entity_id
_entity_poly.type
_entity_poly.pdbx_seq_one_letter_code
_entity_poly.pdbx_strand_id
1 'polypeptide(L)' 'MSWKCKKCGGVFFTQTTKGKITITEMNKKGELKEYEENTLSYGRIACGDCGKKGKTIKEIAKWED' A
#
# COMPACT_ATOMS: atom_id res chain seq x y z
N MET A 1 11.55 10.07 -13.01
CA MET A 1 10.56 10.81 -12.23
C MET A 1 9.92 9.88 -11.19
N SER A 2 10.00 10.20 -9.89
CA SER A 2 9.46 9.36 -8.81
C SER A 2 9.22 10.15 -7.52
N TRP A 3 8.37 9.62 -6.63
CA TRP A 3 8.27 10.11 -5.26
C TRP A 3 9.49 9.67 -4.46
N LYS A 4 10.20 10.62 -3.85
CA LYS A 4 11.28 10.35 -2.89
C LYS A 4 10.93 10.83 -1.51
N CYS A 5 11.16 9.97 -0.51
CA CYS A 5 10.94 10.31 0.88
C CYS A 5 11.76 11.54 1.27
N LYS A 6 11.12 12.56 1.85
CA LYS A 6 11.78 13.78 2.32
C LYS A 6 12.80 13.54 3.43
N LYS A 7 12.74 12.39 4.13
CA LYS A 7 13.65 12.05 5.23
C LYS A 7 14.88 11.26 4.78
N CYS A 8 14.71 10.25 3.92
CA CYS A 8 15.78 9.31 3.58
C CYS A 8 16.04 9.16 2.07
N GLY A 9 15.26 9.81 1.20
CA GLY A 9 15.36 9.64 -0.26
C GLY A 9 14.76 8.35 -0.80
N GLY A 10 14.30 7.45 0.08
CA GLY A 10 13.67 6.18 -0.29
C GLY A 10 12.46 6.33 -1.23
N VAL A 11 12.30 5.37 -2.13
CA VAL A 11 11.27 5.36 -3.18
C VAL A 11 10.14 4.35 -2.93
N PHE A 12 10.30 3.51 -1.90
CA PHE A 12 9.31 2.51 -1.53
C PHE A 12 8.35 3.05 -0.45
N PHE A 13 7.04 2.90 -0.69
CA PHE A 13 5.99 3.35 0.22
C PHE A 13 4.94 2.24 0.41
N THR A 14 4.42 2.13 1.63
CA THR A 14 3.38 1.17 1.99
C THR A 14 2.19 1.89 2.61
N GLN A 15 1.01 1.30 2.47
CA GLN A 15 -0.19 1.78 3.14
C GLN A 15 -0.96 0.57 3.66
N THR A 16 -1.16 0.50 4.97
CA THR A 16 -2.00 -0.55 5.57
C THR A 16 -3.45 -0.26 5.23
N THR A 17 -4.17 -1.28 4.75
CA THR A 17 -5.60 -1.21 4.50
C THR A 17 -6.35 -2.12 5.48
N LYS A 18 -7.62 -1.79 5.72
CA LYS A 18 -8.56 -2.71 6.35
C LYS A 18 -9.64 -3.03 5.33
N GLY A 19 -9.84 -4.30 5.05
CA GLY A 19 -10.77 -4.76 4.03
C GLY A 19 -11.23 -6.19 4.27
N LYS A 20 -12.00 -6.70 3.33
CA LYS A 20 -12.44 -8.09 3.26
C LYS A 20 -12.15 -8.60 1.86
N ILE A 21 -11.62 -9.82 1.77
CA ILE A 21 -11.55 -10.58 0.53
C ILE A 21 -12.73 -11.57 0.56
N THR A 22 -13.57 -11.53 -0.47
CA THR A 22 -14.66 -12.50 -0.67
C THR A 22 -14.20 -13.49 -1.73
N ILE A 23 -14.08 -14.76 -1.35
CA ILE A 23 -13.63 -15.82 -2.25
C ILE A 23 -14.86 -16.42 -2.96
N THR A 24 -14.85 -16.47 -4.29
CA THR A 24 -15.95 -17.01 -5.09
C THR A 24 -15.61 -18.38 -5.68
N GLU A 25 -14.34 -18.64 -6.03
CA GLU A 25 -13.86 -19.96 -6.47
C GLU A 25 -12.50 -20.32 -5.87
N MET A 26 -12.39 -21.56 -5.40
CA MET A 26 -11.13 -22.20 -4.99
C MET A 26 -10.94 -23.49 -5.79
N ASN A 27 -9.73 -23.74 -6.27
CA ASN A 27 -9.45 -24.95 -7.04
C ASN A 27 -9.31 -26.19 -6.13
N LYS A 28 -9.23 -27.38 -6.73
CA LYS A 28 -9.09 -28.66 -6.01
C LYS A 28 -7.82 -28.79 -5.15
N LYS A 29 -6.82 -27.92 -5.35
CA LYS A 29 -5.59 -27.85 -4.56
C LYS A 29 -5.66 -26.83 -3.42
N GLY A 30 -6.78 -26.11 -3.28
CA GLY A 30 -6.95 -25.06 -2.28
C GLY A 30 -6.44 -23.69 -2.72
N GLU A 31 -6.08 -23.51 -3.99
CA GLU A 31 -5.57 -22.23 -4.49
C GLU A 31 -6.75 -21.33 -4.89
N LEU A 32 -6.64 -20.04 -4.56
CA LEU A 32 -7.62 -19.02 -4.94
C LEU A 32 -7.59 -18.86 -6.46
N LYS A 33 -8.77 -18.94 -7.09
CA LYS A 33 -8.94 -18.65 -8.52
C LYS A 33 -9.68 -17.36 -8.76
N GLU A 34 -10.78 -17.17 -8.05
CA GLU A 34 -11.64 -16.00 -8.19
C GLU A 34 -11.99 -15.45 -6.81
N TYR A 35 -11.84 -14.13 -6.69
CA TYR A 35 -12.14 -13.40 -5.47
C TYR A 35 -12.40 -11.93 -5.77
N GLU A 36 -13.12 -11.28 -4.86
CA GLU A 36 -13.35 -9.84 -4.87
C GLU A 36 -12.68 -9.22 -3.64
N GLU A 37 -11.99 -8.10 -3.83
CA GLU A 37 -11.41 -7.33 -2.75
C GLU A 37 -12.25 -6.08 -2.46
N ASN A 38 -12.65 -5.92 -1.21
CA ASN A 38 -13.32 -4.71 -0.74
C ASN A 38 -12.47 -4.04 0.34
N THR A 39 -11.96 -2.84 0.04
CA THR A 39 -11.21 -2.03 1.02
C THR A 39 -12.16 -1.08 1.75
N LEU A 40 -12.31 -1.30 3.06
CA LEU A 40 -13.17 -0.50 3.93
C LEU A 40 -12.49 0.80 4.37
N SER A 41 -11.18 0.78 4.60
CA SER A 41 -10.44 1.97 4.99
C SER A 41 -8.95 1.88 4.65
N TYR A 42 -8.36 3.06 4.43
CA TYR A 42 -6.94 3.23 4.16
C TYR A 42 -6.26 3.89 5.37
N GLY A 43 -5.16 3.29 5.82
CA GLY A 43 -4.29 3.84 6.85
C GLY A 43 -3.38 4.94 6.31
N ARG A 44 -2.37 5.31 7.11
CA ARG A 44 -1.35 6.29 6.69
C ARG A 44 -0.39 5.66 5.69
N ILE A 45 0.08 6.46 4.74
CA ILE A 45 1.19 6.09 3.87
C ILE A 45 2.47 6.16 4.71
N ALA A 46 3.32 5.14 4.61
CA ALA A 46 4.60 5.04 5.27
C ALA A 46 5.72 4.89 4.24
N CYS A 47 6.84 5.57 4.43
CA CYS A 47 8.08 5.21 3.72
C CYS A 47 8.58 3.86 4.25
N GLY A 48 8.84 2.91 3.37
CA GLY A 48 9.29 1.57 3.75
C GLY A 48 10.69 1.53 4.35
N ASP A 49 11.56 2.48 3.97
CA ASP A 49 12.97 2.47 4.42
C ASP A 49 13.15 3.12 5.80
N CYS A 50 12.44 4.23 6.07
CA CYS A 50 12.64 5.01 7.29
C CYS A 50 11.41 5.12 8.20
N GLY A 51 10.29 4.51 7.80
CA GLY A 51 9.06 4.46 8.58
C GLY A 51 8.31 5.80 8.73
N LYS A 52 8.71 6.88 8.03
CA LYS A 52 8.01 8.17 8.10
C LYS A 52 6.59 8.03 7.57
N LYS A 53 5.58 8.46 8.35
CA LYS A 53 4.15 8.30 8.04
C LYS A 53 3.44 9.63 7.78
N GLY A 54 2.46 9.64 6.88
CA GLY A 54 1.60 10.78 6.58
C GLY A 54 0.22 10.33 6.10
N LYS A 55 -0.77 11.22 6.18
CA LYS A 55 -2.10 10.96 5.61
C LYS A 55 -2.04 10.97 4.08
N THR A 56 -1.14 11.77 3.52
CA THR A 56 -0.91 11.88 2.07
C THR A 56 0.56 11.71 1.72
N ILE A 57 0.85 11.30 0.47
CA ILE A 57 2.24 11.10 0.02
C ILE A 57 3.04 12.41 0.05
N LYS A 58 2.40 13.55 -0.24
CA LYS A 58 3.01 14.89 -0.24
C LYS A 58 3.51 15.33 1.14
N GLU A 59 2.93 14.83 2.23
CA GLU A 59 3.41 15.11 3.59
C GLU A 59 4.79 14.49 3.84
N ILE A 60 5.07 13.33 3.25
CA ILE A 60 6.27 12.54 3.56
C ILE A 60 7.28 12.45 2.42
N ALA A 61 6.88 12.73 1.19
CA ALA A 61 7.70 12.61 0.00
C ALA A 61 7.56 13.84 -0.91
N LYS A 62 8.57 14.05 -1.74
CA LYS A 62 8.59 15.06 -2.82
C LYS A 62 8.73 14.33 -4.15
N TRP A 63 8.10 14.86 -5.20
CA TRP A 63 8.32 14.37 -6.55
C TRP A 63 9.65 14.93 -7.06
N GLU A 64 10.49 14.06 -7.61
CA GLU A 64 11.74 14.43 -8.27
C GLU A 64 11.75 13.84 -9.67
N ASP A 65 12.18 14.63 -10.65
CA ASP A 65 12.28 14.19 -12.05
C ASP A 65 13.36 13.12 -12.26
#